data_AF-A0A2V8QJ32-F1
#
_entry.id   AF-A0A2V8QJ32-F1
#
_cell.length_a   1.000
_cell.length_b   1.000
_cell.length_c   1.000
_cell.angle_alpha   90.00
_cell.angle_beta   90.00
_cell.angle_gamma   90.00
#
_symmetry.space_group_name_H-M   'P 1'
#
loop_
_entity.id
_entity.type
_entity.pdbx_description
1 polymer ?
#
loop_
_entity_poly.entity_id
_entity_poly.type
_entity_poly.pdbx_seq_one_letter_code
_entity_poly.pdbx_strand_id
1 'polypeptide(L)'
;MIRTHNIEQVRHELGQFHGRSSHAWNGEDGARGRKVWHNCFERPIKSDRHFWATLNYVHHNPVYHRYVARWQDWPWSSAAEFLEQVGREHAIEMWERYPILDYGKKWDLD
;
A
#
# COMPACT_ATOMS: atom_id res chain seq x y z
N MET A 1 4.31 -6.87 -0.59
CA MET A 1 5.30 -5.97 -1.24
C MET A 1 5.69 -6.56 -2.59
N ILE A 2 5.95 -5.71 -3.58
CA ILE A 2 6.35 -6.17 -4.92
C ILE A 2 7.87 -6.21 -4.99
N ARG A 3 8.42 -7.33 -5.47
CA ARG A 3 9.85 -7.48 -5.77
C ARG A 3 10.04 -7.27 -7.27
N THR A 4 10.99 -6.40 -7.64
CA THR A 4 11.37 -6.19 -9.03
C THR A 4 12.88 -5.95 -9.13
N HIS A 5 13.45 -6.32 -10.26
CA HIS A 5 14.85 -6.03 -10.62
C HIS A 5 14.95 -4.79 -11.51
N ASN A 6 13.82 -4.29 -12.03
CA ASN A 6 13.74 -3.15 -12.93
C ASN A 6 12.54 -2.28 -12.55
N ILE A 7 12.77 -1.26 -11.72
CA ILE A 7 11.73 -0.34 -11.26
C ILE A 7 11.23 0.57 -12.39
N GLU A 8 12.07 0.90 -13.36
CA GLU A 8 11.70 1.76 -14.49
C GLU A 8 10.65 1.08 -15.37
N GLN A 9 10.86 -0.22 -15.66
CA GLN A 9 9.90 -1.02 -16.41
C GLN A 9 8.55 -1.12 -15.67
N VAL A 10 8.56 -1.41 -14.38
CA VAL A 10 7.32 -1.49 -13.57
C VAL A 10 6.58 -0.16 -13.58
N ARG A 11 7.29 0.97 -13.44
CA ARG A 11 6.67 2.31 -13.50
C ARG A 11 6.09 2.62 -14.87
N HIS A 12 6.77 2.20 -15.94
CA HIS A 12 6.26 2.34 -17.30
C HIS A 12 4.96 1.56 -17.49
N GLU A 13 4.94 0.29 -17.10
CA GLU A 13 3.76 -0.59 -17.18
C GLU A 13 2.59 -0.07 -16.34
N LEU A 14 2.86 0.42 -15.12
CA LEU A 14 1.86 1.08 -14.27
C LEU A 14 1.29 2.34 -14.94
N GLY A 15 2.13 3.14 -15.61
CA GLY A 15 1.66 4.30 -16.38
C GLY A 15 0.69 3.92 -17.52
N GLN A 16 1.02 2.86 -18.26
CA GLN A 16 0.14 2.32 -19.31
C GLN A 16 -1.17 1.77 -18.73
N PHE A 17 -1.11 1.11 -17.56
CA PHE A 17 -2.28 0.64 -16.84
C PHE A 17 -3.16 1.81 -16.36
N HIS A 18 -2.57 2.85 -15.75
CA HIS A 18 -3.28 4.04 -15.30
C HIS A 18 -4.00 4.75 -16.45
N GLY A 19 -3.33 4.93 -17.59
CA GLY A 19 -3.93 5.57 -18.77
C GLY A 19 -5.17 4.81 -19.27
N ARG A 20 -5.04 3.49 -19.45
CA ARG A 20 -6.13 2.64 -19.95
C ARG A 20 -7.31 2.57 -18.99
N SER A 21 -7.05 2.33 -17.70
CA SER A 21 -8.10 2.24 -16.67
C SER A 21 -8.81 3.58 -16.45
N SER A 22 -8.08 4.70 -16.40
CA SER A 22 -8.67 6.04 -16.31
C SER A 22 -9.58 6.34 -17.51
N HIS A 23 -9.14 6.00 -18.73
CA HIS A 23 -9.97 6.20 -19.92
C HIS A 23 -11.26 5.36 -19.88
N ALA A 24 -11.17 4.09 -19.46
CA ALA A 24 -12.32 3.19 -19.34
C ALA A 24 -13.32 3.69 -18.29
N TRP A 25 -12.89 3.86 -17.03
CA TRP A 25 -13.77 4.25 -15.93
C TRP A 25 -14.38 5.65 -16.12
N ASN A 26 -13.62 6.61 -16.65
CA ASN A 26 -14.20 7.91 -16.97
C ASN A 26 -15.19 7.84 -18.15
N GLY A 27 -15.06 6.87 -19.05
CA GLY A 27 -16.03 6.61 -20.09
C GLY A 27 -17.34 6.07 -19.51
N GLU A 28 -17.25 5.11 -18.60
CA GLU A 28 -18.39 4.52 -17.87
C GLU A 28 -19.13 5.58 -17.03
N ASP A 29 -18.39 6.47 -16.37
CA ASP A 29 -18.94 7.53 -15.52
C ASP A 29 -19.37 8.80 -16.29
N GLY A 30 -19.17 8.87 -17.61
CA GLY A 30 -19.42 10.09 -18.38
C GLY A 30 -18.52 11.29 -17.99
N ALA A 31 -17.38 11.03 -17.34
CA ALA A 31 -16.48 12.02 -16.73
C ALA A 31 -15.11 12.10 -17.42
N ARG A 32 -15.07 11.99 -18.76
CA ARG A 32 -13.81 12.06 -19.53
C ARG A 32 -13.04 13.35 -19.22
N GLY A 33 -11.74 13.21 -18.96
CA GLY A 33 -10.87 14.32 -18.55
C GLY A 33 -10.64 14.41 -17.04
N ARG A 34 -11.45 13.72 -16.21
CA ARG A 34 -11.19 13.60 -14.76
C ARG A 34 -9.86 12.87 -14.52
N LYS A 35 -9.02 13.45 -13.67
CA LYS A 35 -7.81 12.78 -13.19
C LYS A 35 -8.19 11.72 -12.15
N VAL A 36 -7.99 10.46 -12.49
CA VAL A 36 -8.25 9.31 -11.59
C VAL A 36 -6.99 8.90 -10.85
N TRP A 37 -5.88 8.79 -11.57
CA TRP A 37 -4.60 8.36 -11.01
C TRP A 37 -3.68 9.55 -10.76
N HIS A 38 -2.93 9.45 -9.66
CA HIS A 38 -1.90 10.41 -9.26
C HIS A 38 -0.51 9.76 -9.39
N ASN A 39 0.52 10.43 -8.86
CA ASN A 39 1.91 9.99 -8.96
C ASN A 39 2.09 8.58 -8.37
N CYS A 40 3.00 7.80 -8.98
CA CYS A 40 3.51 6.57 -8.40
C CYS A 40 4.88 6.85 -7.77
N PHE A 41 4.99 6.63 -6.47
CA PHE A 41 6.24 6.79 -5.72
C PHE A 41 6.84 5.44 -5.37
N GLU A 42 8.11 5.25 -5.72
CA GLU A 42 8.91 4.10 -5.30
C GLU A 42 9.73 4.41 -4.04
N ARG A 43 9.79 3.42 -3.14
CA ARG A 43 10.63 3.44 -1.93
C ARG A 43 11.36 2.10 -1.85
N PRO A 44 12.64 2.02 -2.26
CA PRO A 44 13.41 0.79 -2.12
C PRO A 44 13.53 0.40 -0.64
N ILE A 45 13.27 -0.87 -0.34
CA ILE A 45 13.48 -1.43 1.00
C ILE A 45 14.99 -1.56 1.23
N LYS A 46 15.46 -1.04 2.37
CA LYS A 46 16.90 -0.85 2.66
C LYS A 46 17.44 -1.75 3.77
N SER A 47 16.55 -2.39 4.51
CA SER A 47 16.87 -3.27 5.63
C SER A 47 15.62 -4.02 6.08
N ASP A 48 15.80 -5.07 6.89
CA ASP A 48 14.68 -5.81 7.50
C ASP A 48 13.84 -4.90 8.40
N ARG A 49 14.48 -3.98 9.13
CA ARG A 49 13.76 -2.96 9.91
C ARG A 49 12.87 -2.10 9.02
N HIS A 50 13.37 -1.66 7.87
CA HIS A 50 12.56 -0.89 6.92
C HIS A 50 11.42 -1.76 6.37
N PHE A 51 11.68 -3.01 6.00
CA PHE A 51 10.68 -3.95 5.51
C PHE A 51 9.51 -4.09 6.49
N TRP A 52 9.78 -4.42 7.76
CA TRP A 52 8.74 -4.66 8.76
C TRP A 52 7.97 -3.39 9.12
N ALA A 53 8.65 -2.25 9.23
CA ALA A 53 7.97 -0.97 9.44
C ALA A 53 7.04 -0.62 8.26
N THR A 54 7.47 -0.85 7.01
CA THR A 54 6.62 -0.66 5.83
C THR A 54 5.43 -1.61 5.81
N LEU A 55 5.62 -2.88 6.16
CA LEU A 55 4.54 -3.87 6.20
C LEU A 55 3.50 -3.49 7.27
N ASN A 56 3.96 -3.13 8.47
CA ASN A 56 3.12 -2.64 9.56
C ASN A 56 2.33 -1.39 9.14
N TYR A 57 3.00 -0.43 8.48
CA TYR A 57 2.32 0.75 7.93
C TYR A 57 1.21 0.37 6.95
N VAL A 58 1.49 -0.50 5.96
CA VAL A 58 0.51 -0.91 4.95
C VAL A 58 -0.70 -1.60 5.57
N HIS A 59 -0.49 -2.54 6.50
CA HIS A 59 -1.58 -3.26 7.16
C HIS A 59 -2.37 -2.39 8.14
N HIS A 60 -1.71 -1.43 8.81
CA HIS A 60 -2.35 -0.56 9.79
C HIS A 60 -3.03 0.67 9.16
N ASN A 61 -2.69 1.05 7.92
CA ASN A 61 -3.22 2.25 7.29
C ASN A 61 -4.76 2.34 7.30
N PRO A 62 -5.52 1.27 6.97
CA PRO A 62 -6.98 1.30 7.04
C PRO A 62 -7.53 1.55 8.45
N VAL A 63 -6.84 1.06 9.49
CA VAL A 63 -7.20 1.32 10.90
C VAL A 63 -6.86 2.75 11.30
N TYR A 64 -5.68 3.24 10.91
CA TYR A 64 -5.26 4.61 11.16
C TYR A 64 -6.24 5.63 10.56
N HIS A 65 -6.70 5.42 9.33
CA HIS A 65 -7.73 6.25 8.67
C HIS A 65 -9.17 5.91 9.08
N ARG A 66 -9.37 5.00 10.05
CA ARG A 66 -10.67 4.65 10.63
C ARG A 66 -11.67 4.03 9.65
N TYR A 67 -11.20 3.41 8.56
CA TYR A 67 -12.06 2.65 7.66
C TYR A 67 -12.52 1.34 8.28
N VAL A 68 -11.70 0.76 9.15
CA VAL A 68 -11.97 -0.48 9.86
C VAL A 68 -11.37 -0.46 11.27
N ALA A 69 -11.86 -1.34 12.15
CA ALA A 69 -11.35 -1.45 13.52
C ALA A 69 -10.12 -2.37 13.63
N ARG A 70 -9.98 -3.35 12.73
CA ARG A 70 -8.90 -4.34 12.77
C ARG A 70 -8.33 -4.56 11.38
N TRP A 71 -7.07 -5.01 11.30
CA TRP A 71 -6.36 -5.23 10.04
C TRP A 71 -7.11 -6.14 9.07
N GLN A 72 -7.57 -7.29 9.55
CA GLN A 72 -8.26 -8.31 8.77
C GLN A 72 -9.65 -7.90 8.29
N ASP A 73 -10.20 -6.81 8.82
CA ASP A 73 -11.52 -6.32 8.41
C ASP A 73 -11.43 -5.51 7.10
N TRP A 74 -10.23 -5.15 6.63
CA TRP A 74 -10.04 -4.47 5.35
C TRP A 74 -9.83 -5.46 4.20
N PRO A 75 -10.83 -5.68 3.33
CA PRO A 75 -10.78 -6.73 2.30
C PRO A 75 -9.80 -6.43 1.17
N TRP A 76 -9.39 -5.17 1.01
CA TRP A 76 -8.50 -4.72 -0.05
C TRP A 76 -7.03 -4.70 0.39
N SER A 77 -6.64 -5.60 1.30
CA SER A 77 -5.25 -5.80 1.72
C SER A 77 -4.94 -7.27 1.96
N SER A 78 -3.65 -7.61 1.95
CA SER A 78 -3.17 -8.94 2.31
C SER A 78 -3.03 -9.17 3.83
N ALA A 79 -3.62 -8.31 4.68
CA ALA A 79 -3.42 -8.39 6.12
C ALA A 79 -4.02 -9.66 6.75
N ALA A 80 -5.17 -10.11 6.26
CA ALA A 80 -5.81 -11.34 6.71
C ALA A 80 -4.95 -12.58 6.37
N GLU A 81 -4.51 -12.67 5.11
CA GLU A 81 -3.62 -13.74 4.64
C GLU A 81 -2.29 -13.74 5.40
N PHE A 82 -1.70 -12.56 5.63
CA PHE A 82 -0.49 -12.44 6.43
C PHE A 82 -0.67 -13.02 7.84
N LEU A 83 -1.76 -12.66 8.55
CA LEU A 83 -2.05 -13.18 9.88
C LEU A 83 -2.24 -14.69 9.91
N GLU A 84 -2.85 -15.27 8.88
CA GLU A 84 -3.01 -16.71 8.72
C GLU A 84 -1.66 -17.41 8.51
N GLN A 85 -0.79 -16.84 7.67
CA GLN A 85 0.50 -17.42 7.33
C GLN A 85 1.52 -17.35 8.48
N VAL A 86 1.60 -16.21 9.18
CA VAL A 86 2.63 -16.01 10.22
C VAL A 86 2.16 -16.29 11.63
N GLY A 87 0.85 -16.35 11.83
CA GLY A 87 0.25 -16.46 13.16
C GLY A 87 0.23 -15.14 13.93
N ARG A 88 -0.76 -15.01 14.81
CA ARG A 88 -1.01 -13.79 15.58
C ARG A 88 0.16 -13.39 16.48
N GLU A 89 0.82 -14.35 17.12
CA GLU A 89 1.91 -14.09 18.06
C GLU A 89 3.11 -13.44 17.35
N HIS A 90 3.53 -14.00 16.21
CA HIS A 90 4.63 -13.42 15.44
C HIS A 90 4.26 -12.06 14.83
N ALA A 91 3.01 -11.89 14.38
CA ALA A 91 2.54 -10.60 13.90
C ALA A 91 2.59 -9.51 14.99
N ILE A 92 2.25 -9.85 16.24
CA ILE A 92 2.38 -8.94 17.39
C ILE A 92 3.85 -8.64 17.67
N GLU A 93 4.72 -9.66 17.66
CA GLU A 93 6.16 -9.46 17.85
C GLU A 93 6.73 -8.47 16.82
N MET A 94 6.41 -8.65 15.53
CA MET A 94 6.87 -7.75 14.46
C MET A 94 6.26 -6.36 14.57
N TRP A 95 5.01 -6.24 15.03
CA TRP A 95 4.36 -4.96 15.30
C TRP A 95 5.09 -4.17 16.40
N GLU A 96 5.38 -4.81 17.53
CA GLU A 96 6.03 -4.18 18.68
C GLU A 96 7.51 -3.87 18.42
N ARG A 97 8.21 -4.79 17.75
CA ARG A 97 9.65 -4.67 17.44
C ARG A 97 9.93 -3.61 16.37
N TYR A 98 9.01 -3.40 15.43
CA TYR A 98 9.17 -2.50 14.30
C TYR A 98 8.02 -1.47 14.23
N PRO A 99 7.94 -0.55 15.21
CA PRO A 99 6.88 0.44 15.27
C PRO A 99 6.95 1.39 14.06
N ILE A 100 5.78 1.85 13.62
CA ILE A 100 5.64 2.77 12.48
C ILE A 100 6.36 4.10 12.76
N LEU A 101 6.34 4.62 13.99
CA LEU A 101 6.92 5.92 14.37
C LEU A 101 6.45 7.04 13.43
N ASP A 102 7.37 7.77 12.81
CA ASP A 102 7.09 8.83 11.83
C ASP A 102 7.00 8.31 10.39
N TYR A 103 6.94 6.99 10.16
CA TYR A 103 6.84 6.43 8.81
C TYR A 103 5.51 6.84 8.16
N GLY A 104 5.60 7.46 6.99
CA GLY A 104 4.43 8.03 6.31
C GLY A 104 4.00 9.41 6.81
N LYS A 105 4.62 9.93 7.88
CA LYS A 105 4.32 11.28 8.37
C LYS A 105 4.68 12.29 7.28
N LYS A 106 3.72 13.15 6.94
CA LYS A 106 3.74 14.13 5.82
C LYS A 106 3.37 13.59 4.43
N TRP A 107 2.97 12.33 4.28
CA TRP A 107 2.47 11.84 2.98
C TRP A 107 1.04 12.29 2.70
N ASP A 108 0.26 12.55 3.76
CA ASP A 108 -1.11 13.07 3.69
C ASP A 108 -1.18 14.60 3.83
N LEU A 109 -0.04 15.30 3.80
CA LEU A 109 -0.01 16.76 3.82
C LEU A 109 0.03 17.24 2.37
N ASP A 110 -1.08 17.82 1.93
CA ASP A 110 -1.19 18.55 0.66
C ASP A 110 -0.30 19.81 0.63
#